data_AF-A0A5B9DYT9-F1
#
_entry.id   AF-A0A5B9DYT9-F1
#
_cell.length_a   1.000
_cell.length_b   1.000
_cell.length_c   1.000
_cell.angle_alpha   90.00
_cell.angle_beta   90.00
_cell.angle_gamma   90.00
#
_symmetry.space_group_name_H-M   'P 1'
#
loop_
_entity.id
_entity.type
_entity.pdbx_description
1 polymer ?
#
loop_
_entity_poly.entity_id
_entity_poly.type
_entity_poly.pdbx_seq_one_letter_code
_entity_poly.pdbx_strand_id
1 'polypeptide(L)'
;MLKHLTFVLLSSVTTLAFAQDAGWFHIATSSDGNDDYSVKMHSGELTQNKDGQIIEVIVGQVSHKRAQTVEVVKWYVATTDCAQGYGDLVILDIDGNYEGKNAFAQGGKNIASGIASIICKAAKSNGQKSVGGNA
;
A
#
# COMPACT_ATOMS: atom_id res chain seq x y z
N MET A 1 -64.64 22.37 -22.90
CA MET A 1 -63.90 21.12 -22.59
C MET A 1 -62.55 21.20 -23.28
N LEU A 2 -61.47 21.46 -22.53
CA LEU A 2 -60.10 21.50 -23.05
C LEU A 2 -59.26 20.57 -22.15
N LYS A 3 -58.78 19.48 -22.72
CA LYS A 3 -58.13 18.38 -21.99
C LYS A 3 -56.62 18.62 -22.06
N HIS A 4 -56.03 19.11 -20.98
CA HIS A 4 -54.59 19.36 -20.87
C HIS A 4 -53.81 18.05 -20.97
N LEU A 5 -52.91 17.99 -21.95
CA LEU A 5 -51.98 16.88 -22.17
C LEU A 5 -50.61 17.29 -21.59
N THR A 6 -50.32 16.85 -20.37
CA THR A 6 -49.05 17.12 -19.69
C THR A 6 -48.03 16.04 -20.07
N PHE A 7 -47.04 16.41 -20.87
CA PHE A 7 -45.94 15.54 -21.29
C PHE A 7 -44.84 15.57 -20.22
N VAL A 8 -44.71 14.49 -19.43
CA VAL A 8 -43.67 14.37 -18.40
C VAL A 8 -42.38 13.87 -19.07
N LEU A 9 -41.40 14.77 -19.25
CA LEU A 9 -40.04 14.41 -19.65
C LEU A 9 -39.34 13.70 -18.48
N LEU A 10 -39.18 12.39 -18.61
CA LEU A 10 -38.41 11.55 -17.68
C LEU A 10 -36.91 11.74 -18.00
N SER A 11 -36.27 12.72 -17.35
CA SER A 11 -34.83 12.93 -17.44
C SER A 11 -34.10 11.84 -16.64
N SER A 12 -33.65 10.79 -17.31
CA SER A 12 -32.82 9.73 -16.71
C SER A 12 -31.42 10.27 -16.43
N VAL A 13 -31.17 10.62 -15.16
CA VAL A 13 -29.83 10.95 -14.65
C VAL A 13 -29.00 9.66 -14.64
N THR A 14 -28.17 9.46 -15.66
CA THR A 14 -27.15 8.41 -15.64
C THR A 14 -26.02 8.84 -14.73
N THR A 15 -25.97 8.31 -13.51
CA THR A 15 -24.80 8.43 -12.64
C THR A 15 -23.65 7.62 -13.24
N LEU A 16 -22.63 8.29 -13.74
CA LEU A 16 -21.36 7.68 -14.09
C LEU A 16 -20.70 7.19 -12.80
N ALA A 17 -20.77 5.88 -12.54
CA ALA A 17 -19.95 5.27 -11.52
C ALA A 17 -18.50 5.27 -12.03
N PHE A 18 -17.69 6.21 -11.55
CA PHE A 18 -16.24 6.12 -11.71
C PHE A 18 -15.78 4.92 -10.89
N ALA A 19 -15.49 3.80 -11.55
CA ALA A 19 -14.68 2.74 -10.96
C ALA A 19 -13.30 3.36 -10.70
N GLN A 20 -13.03 3.77 -9.46
CA GLN A 20 -11.67 4.08 -9.05
C GLN A 20 -10.89 2.78 -9.17
N ASP A 21 -9.95 2.78 -10.11
CA ASP A 21 -9.07 1.66 -10.37
C ASP A 21 -8.45 1.17 -9.06
N ALA A 22 -8.43 -0.14 -8.89
CA ALA A 22 -8.36 -0.79 -7.60
C ALA A 22 -7.04 -0.47 -6.87
N GLY A 23 -7.03 0.56 -6.02
CA GLY A 23 -6.24 0.77 -4.80
C GLY A 23 -4.76 0.39 -4.74
N TRP A 24 -4.09 -0.01 -5.82
CA TRP A 24 -2.71 -0.51 -5.85
C TRP A 24 -1.81 0.48 -6.57
N PHE A 25 -0.67 0.77 -5.97
CA PHE A 25 0.35 1.65 -6.54
C PHE A 25 1.61 0.86 -6.86
N HIS A 26 2.02 0.90 -8.13
CA HIS A 26 3.22 0.21 -8.60
C HIS A 26 4.49 0.86 -8.02
N ILE A 27 5.39 0.03 -7.50
CA ILE A 27 6.65 0.44 -6.87
C ILE A 27 7.82 0.22 -7.82
N ALA A 28 7.96 -1.01 -8.32
CA ALA A 28 9.11 -1.44 -9.07
C ALA A 28 8.82 -2.73 -9.85
N THR A 29 9.65 -2.99 -10.85
CA THR A 29 9.73 -4.28 -11.55
C THR A 29 11.11 -4.89 -11.32
N SER A 30 11.20 -6.21 -11.18
CA SER A 30 12.47 -6.93 -11.12
C SER A 30 13.33 -6.67 -12.36
N SER A 31 14.65 -6.80 -12.20
CA SER A 31 15.60 -6.51 -13.30
C SER A 31 15.41 -7.41 -14.52
N ASP A 32 14.87 -8.61 -14.33
CA ASP A 32 14.53 -9.57 -15.39
C ASP A 32 13.10 -9.40 -15.94
N GLY A 33 12.34 -8.43 -15.44
CA GLY A 33 11.01 -8.08 -15.90
C GLY A 33 9.87 -8.96 -15.38
N ASN A 34 10.17 -9.98 -14.57
CA ASN A 34 9.21 -11.04 -14.21
C ASN A 34 8.27 -10.69 -13.07
N ASP A 35 8.75 -9.90 -12.11
CA ASP A 35 8.01 -9.61 -10.89
C ASP A 35 7.69 -8.12 -10.83
N ASP A 36 6.41 -7.78 -10.78
CA ASP A 36 5.96 -6.42 -10.49
C ASP A 36 5.55 -6.31 -9.02
N TYR A 37 6.07 -5.30 -8.35
CA TYR A 37 5.84 -5.01 -6.94
C TYR A 37 4.91 -3.82 -6.82
N SER A 38 3.82 -3.99 -6.08
CA SER A 38 2.82 -2.95 -5.84
C SER A 38 2.45 -2.88 -4.35
N VAL A 39 1.98 -1.73 -3.89
CA VAL A 39 1.46 -1.53 -2.52
C VAL A 39 0.00 -1.14 -2.56
N LYS A 40 -0.79 -1.64 -1.60
CA LYS A 40 -2.16 -1.19 -1.43
C LYS A 40 -2.16 0.18 -0.77
N MET A 41 -2.67 1.17 -1.50
CA MET A 41 -2.85 2.53 -1.01
C MET A 41 -3.65 2.54 0.28
N HIS A 42 -3.22 3.39 1.22
CA HIS A 42 -3.84 3.55 2.55
C HIS A 42 -3.86 2.27 3.43
N SER A 43 -3.00 1.28 3.15
CA SER A 43 -2.86 0.08 3.98
C SER A 43 -1.84 0.20 5.12
N GLY A 44 -1.18 1.35 5.26
CA GLY A 44 -0.17 1.59 6.29
C GLY A 44 -0.76 1.62 7.69
N GLU A 45 -0.24 0.76 8.56
CA GLU A 45 -0.62 0.64 9.96
C GLU A 45 0.64 0.69 10.85
N LEU A 46 0.59 1.52 11.88
CA LEU A 46 1.61 1.57 12.92
C LEU A 46 1.22 0.57 14.02
N THR A 47 2.06 -0.43 14.27
CA THR A 47 1.75 -1.51 15.21
C THR A 47 3.02 -2.04 15.90
N GLN A 48 2.90 -3.11 16.68
CA GLN A 48 4.02 -3.80 17.32
C GLN A 48 4.23 -5.17 16.71
N ASN A 49 5.49 -5.54 16.50
CA ASN A 49 5.83 -6.93 16.17
C ASN A 49 5.84 -7.82 17.43
N LYS A 50 6.12 -9.12 17.25
CA LYS A 50 6.16 -10.11 18.35
C LYS A 50 7.21 -9.80 19.42
N ASP A 51 8.24 -9.03 19.06
CA ASP A 51 9.31 -8.59 19.96
C ASP A 51 9.01 -7.23 20.64
N GLY A 52 7.80 -6.68 20.42
CA GLY A 52 7.38 -5.40 20.99
C GLY A 52 7.97 -4.17 20.29
N GLN A 53 8.66 -4.33 19.16
CA GLN A 53 9.21 -3.22 18.39
C GLN A 53 8.10 -2.51 17.62
N ILE A 54 8.11 -1.16 17.63
CA ILE A 54 7.18 -0.36 16.83
C ILE A 54 7.57 -0.46 15.35
N ILE A 55 6.65 -0.99 14.54
CA ILE A 55 6.79 -1.21 13.10
C ILE A 55 5.71 -0.44 12.35
N GLU A 56 6.02 -0.02 11.14
CA GLU A 56 5.00 0.36 10.15
C GLU A 56 4.85 -0.81 9.18
N VAL A 57 3.64 -1.35 9.05
CA VAL A 57 3.31 -2.45 8.14
C VAL A 57 2.42 -1.94 7.01
N ILE A 58 2.64 -2.43 5.80
CA ILE A 58 1.82 -2.18 4.61
C ILE A 58 1.42 -3.50 3.96
N VAL A 59 0.34 -3.49 3.17
CA VAL A 59 -0.04 -4.63 2.33
C VAL A 59 0.58 -4.46 0.94
N GLY A 60 1.36 -5.46 0.53
CA GLY A 60 2.04 -5.54 -0.75
C GLY A 60 1.42 -6.58 -1.68
N GLN A 61 1.73 -6.45 -2.96
CA GLN A 61 1.42 -7.43 -3.99
C GLN A 61 2.65 -7.67 -4.86
N VAL A 62 2.95 -8.94 -5.14
CA VAL A 62 3.96 -9.36 -6.11
C VAL A 62 3.27 -10.13 -7.23
N SER A 63 3.34 -9.61 -8.45
CA SER A 63 2.79 -10.28 -9.63
C SER A 63 3.90 -11.01 -10.38
N HIS A 64 3.88 -12.34 -10.34
CA HIS A 64 4.86 -13.20 -11.00
C HIS A 64 4.40 -13.53 -12.42
N LYS A 65 4.86 -12.77 -13.41
CA LYS A 65 4.39 -12.88 -14.81
C LYS A 65 4.64 -14.25 -15.42
N ARG A 66 5.79 -14.87 -15.12
CA ARG A 66 6.11 -16.22 -15.64
C ARG A 66 5.24 -17.31 -15.03
N ALA A 67 4.98 -17.22 -13.73
CA ALA A 67 4.17 -18.20 -13.00
C ALA A 67 2.66 -17.94 -13.16
N GLN A 68 2.27 -16.78 -13.70
CA GLN A 68 0.89 -16.32 -13.80
C GLN A 68 0.17 -16.31 -12.44
N THR A 69 0.92 -15.99 -11.39
CA THR A 69 0.44 -15.95 -10.01
C THR A 69 0.56 -14.54 -9.44
N VAL A 70 -0.29 -14.25 -8.47
CA VAL A 70 -0.27 -13.01 -7.70
C VAL A 70 -0.17 -13.39 -6.24
N GLU A 71 0.86 -12.90 -5.58
CA GLU A 71 1.08 -13.05 -4.16
C GLU A 71 0.70 -11.76 -3.44
N VAL A 72 -0.01 -11.88 -2.32
CA VAL A 72 -0.35 -10.75 -1.45
C VAL A 72 0.36 -10.97 -0.12
N VAL A 73 1.18 -10.02 0.26
CA VAL A 73 2.10 -10.10 1.40
C VAL A 73 1.93 -8.90 2.32
N LYS A 74 2.50 -8.99 3.52
CA LYS A 74 2.73 -7.82 4.38
C LYS A 74 4.21 -7.51 4.38
N TRP A 75 4.52 -6.22 4.22
CA TRP A 75 5.87 -5.72 4.39
C TRP A 75 5.93 -4.79 5.58
N TYR A 76 6.95 -4.91 6.43
CA TYR A 76 7.16 -3.95 7.49
C TYR A 76 8.62 -3.54 7.62
N VAL A 77 8.80 -2.35 8.19
CA VAL A 77 10.10 -1.84 8.63
C VAL A 77 9.95 -1.32 10.04
N ALA A 78 10.95 -1.57 10.89
CA ALA A 78 10.98 -0.96 12.22
C ALA A 78 11.09 0.56 12.10
N THR A 79 10.33 1.29 12.91
CA THR A 79 10.36 2.76 12.88
C THR A 79 11.74 3.33 13.22
N THR A 80 12.51 2.60 14.04
CA THR A 80 13.92 2.88 14.34
C THR A 80 14.81 2.79 13.10
N ASP A 81 14.58 1.82 12.23
CA ASP A 81 15.35 1.62 11.00
C ASP A 81 14.98 2.70 9.98
N CYS A 82 13.70 3.09 9.93
CA CYS A 82 13.25 4.24 9.17
C CYS A 82 13.88 5.57 9.63
N ALA A 83 14.12 5.73 10.93
CA ALA A 83 14.80 6.90 11.47
C ALA A 83 16.31 6.89 11.16
N GLN A 84 16.94 5.70 11.19
CA GLN A 84 18.35 5.51 10.86
C GLN A 84 18.63 5.60 9.35
N GLY A 85 17.63 5.32 8.52
CA GLY A 85 17.74 5.32 7.05
C GLY A 85 18.32 4.02 6.49
N TYR A 86 18.43 2.97 7.29
CA TYR A 86 18.84 1.62 6.85
C TYR A 86 18.37 0.60 7.89
N GLY A 87 18.31 -0.67 7.48
CA GLY A 87 17.87 -1.76 8.35
C GLY A 87 17.31 -2.92 7.53
N ASP A 88 16.29 -3.59 8.07
CA ASP A 88 15.65 -4.72 7.42
C ASP A 88 14.22 -4.40 6.96
N LEU A 89 13.93 -4.71 5.70
CA LEU A 89 12.57 -4.89 5.19
C LEU A 89 12.16 -6.33 5.48
N VAL A 90 11.17 -6.52 6.35
CA VAL A 90 10.66 -7.85 6.67
C VAL A 90 9.44 -8.17 5.81
N ILE A 91 9.39 -9.41 5.33
CA ILE A 91 8.32 -9.96 4.50
C ILE A 91 7.58 -11.00 5.33
N LEU A 92 6.26 -10.82 5.39
CA LEU A 92 5.33 -11.74 6.00
C LEU A 92 4.31 -12.17 4.96
N ASP A 93 3.75 -13.36 5.12
CA ASP A 93 2.52 -13.73 4.44
C ASP A 93 1.35 -12.84 4.90
N ILE A 94 0.20 -13.00 4.26
CA ILE A 94 -0.98 -12.19 4.61
C ILE A 94 -1.51 -12.46 6.03
N ASP A 95 -1.25 -13.66 6.56
CA ASP A 95 -1.63 -14.07 7.91
C ASP A 95 -0.65 -13.55 8.98
N GLY A 96 0.50 -13.00 8.57
CA GLY A 96 1.52 -12.43 9.44
C GLY A 96 2.62 -13.41 9.85
N ASN A 97 2.74 -14.54 9.18
CA ASN A 97 3.86 -15.47 9.36
C ASN A 97 5.09 -14.97 8.61
N TYR A 98 6.27 -15.18 9.20
CA TYR A 98 7.52 -14.72 8.63
C TYR A 98 7.92 -15.55 7.41
N GLU A 99 8.21 -14.87 6.30
CA GLU A 99 8.69 -15.50 5.07
C GLU A 99 10.15 -15.15 4.77
N GLY A 100 10.60 -13.96 5.18
CA GLY A 100 11.97 -13.55 4.94
C GLY A 100 12.24 -12.10 5.31
N LYS A 101 13.47 -11.67 5.02
CA LYS A 101 13.88 -10.26 5.15
C LYS A 101 14.94 -9.89 4.13
N ASN A 102 14.98 -8.61 3.78
CA ASN A 102 15.98 -8.04 2.90
C ASN A 102 16.54 -6.76 3.53
N ALA A 103 17.86 -6.60 3.51
CA ALA A 103 18.47 -5.36 3.94
C ALA A 103 18.09 -4.22 2.99
N PHE A 104 17.86 -3.03 3.55
CA PHE A 104 17.65 -1.81 2.78
C PHE A 104 18.56 -0.69 3.29
N ALA A 105 18.84 0.25 2.39
CA ALA A 105 19.36 1.56 2.73
C ALA A 105 18.54 2.61 1.97
N GLN A 106 18.24 3.74 2.62
CA GLN A 106 17.48 4.83 2.03
C GLN A 106 18.24 5.40 0.81
N GLY A 107 17.53 5.58 -0.30
CA GLY A 107 18.14 5.97 -1.58
C GLY A 107 18.90 4.84 -2.31
N GLY A 108 18.90 3.62 -1.76
CA GLY A 108 19.42 2.44 -2.44
C GLY A 108 18.64 2.12 -3.71
N LYS A 109 19.34 1.61 -4.73
CA LYS A 109 18.79 1.29 -6.05
C LYS A 109 18.35 -0.17 -6.16
N ASN A 110 17.60 -0.66 -5.17
CA ASN A 110 17.03 -2.00 -5.17
C ASN A 110 15.56 -1.97 -4.73
N ILE A 111 14.85 -3.07 -4.99
CA ILE A 111 13.40 -3.17 -4.69
C ILE A 111 13.13 -2.99 -3.20
N ALA A 112 13.93 -3.60 -2.32
CA ALA A 112 13.76 -3.50 -0.88
C ALA A 112 13.85 -2.03 -0.39
N SER A 113 14.82 -1.27 -0.89
CA SER A 113 14.96 0.17 -0.65
C SER A 113 13.78 0.98 -1.18
N GLY A 114 13.22 0.61 -2.33
CA GLY A 114 12.02 1.23 -2.89
C GLY A 114 10.80 1.04 -1.99
N ILE A 115 10.55 -0.21 -1.57
CA ILE A 115 9.45 -0.56 -0.66
C ILE A 115 9.64 0.10 0.71
N ALA A 116 10.83 -0.03 1.30
CA ALA A 116 11.14 0.57 2.60
C ALA A 116 10.98 2.10 2.58
N SER A 117 11.32 2.76 1.47
CA SER A 117 11.11 4.21 1.32
C SER A 117 9.63 4.61 1.40
N ILE A 118 8.71 3.76 0.93
CA ILE A 118 7.26 3.99 1.03
C ILE A 118 6.80 3.77 2.47
N ILE A 119 7.21 2.66 3.09
CA ILE A 119 6.88 2.34 4.49
C ILE A 119 7.35 3.45 5.43
N CYS A 120 8.60 3.89 5.30
CA CYS A 120 9.16 4.94 6.15
C CYS A 120 8.49 6.31 5.94
N LYS A 121 7.92 6.58 4.75
CA LYS A 121 7.07 7.77 4.55
C LYS A 121 5.73 7.61 5.25
N ALA A 122 5.10 6.43 5.17
CA ALA A 122 3.85 6.14 5.86
C ALA A 122 3.99 6.26 7.39
N ALA A 123 5.08 5.71 7.95
CA ALA A 123 5.41 5.81 9.37
C ALA A 123 5.47 7.27 9.86
N LYS A 124 6.09 8.17 9.07
CA LYS A 124 6.16 9.61 9.40
C LYS A 124 4.79 10.26 9.37
N SER A 125 3.95 9.94 8.38
CA SER A 125 2.59 10.48 8.29
C SER A 125 1.69 9.98 9.43
N ASN A 126 1.80 8.72 9.83
CA ASN A 126 1.04 8.15 10.95
C ASN A 126 1.51 8.70 12.30
N GLY A 127 2.82 8.87 12.51
CA GLY A 127 3.36 9.53 13.70
C GLY A 127 2.91 11.00 13.84
N GLN A 128 2.73 11.71 12.72
CA GLN A 128 2.19 13.08 12.75
C GLN A 128 0.70 13.13 13.11
N LYS A 129 -0.11 12.14 12.66
CA LYS A 129 -1.52 12.05 13.04
C LYS A 129 -1.71 11.85 14.55
N SER A 130 -0.80 11.12 15.22
CA SER A 130 -0.84 10.95 16.68
C SER A 130 -0.46 12.20 17.49
N VAL A 131 0.22 13.18 16.89
CA VAL A 131 0.65 14.42 17.57
C VAL A 131 -0.28 15.60 17.24
N GLY A 132 -1.01 15.55 16.11
CA GLY A 132 -1.91 16.61 15.66
C GLY A 132 -3.38 16.49 16.11
N GLY A 133 -3.72 15.51 16.94
CA GLY A 133 -5.08 15.31 17.47
C GLY A 133 -5.39 16.18 18.69
N ASN A 134 -5.26 17.50 18.55
CA ASN A 134 -5.88 18.53 19.41
C ASN A 134 -5.60 19.91 18.79
N ALA A 135 -6.44 20.31 17.85
CA ALA A 135 -6.66 21.70 17.47
C ALA A 135 -8.15 21.88 17.16
#